data_AF-C3X3L3-F1
#
_entry.id   AF-C3X3L3-F1
#
_cell.length_a   1.000
_cell.length_b   1.000
_cell.length_c   1.000
_cell.angle_alpha   90.00
_cell.angle_beta   90.00
_cell.angle_gamma   90.00
#
_symmetry.space_group_name_H-M   'P 1'
#
loop_
_entity.id
_entity.type
_entity.pdbx_description
1 polymer ?
#
loop_
_entity_poly.entity_id
_entity_poly.type
_entity_poly.pdbx_seq_one_letter_code
_entity_poly.pdbx_strand_id
1 'polypeptide(L)'
;MEYITVENGIIAAHRCGKDKPENALEVPSGFAGYMGLPLSALKEDMSGLKPISQQLAEGVINLPDGYKVNKADNEFIRMEQAEIDEKYPIKTYAEEGSFEAIEVKKTFDRDGNFGYWPPEGTVEISGKQPDVTYKAVNGKWAPDPARAKAKRLAEIDERCEEAMRTVVSSYPDSEKQTFPQQSAEAQAYLADPTASVPLLSSLALSRGVTLDELARRVLNKHTVYSVLTGKILGQRKTLQNRVKACSSVEEIEQIETAIQIPQQELNQYLS
;
A
#
# COMPACT_ATOMS: atom_id res chain seq x y z
N MET A 1 -11.33 24.54 63.97
CA MET A 1 -11.42 23.16 63.47
C MET A 1 -11.86 23.23 62.02
N GLU A 2 -11.22 22.46 61.14
CA GLU A 2 -11.67 22.30 59.75
C GLU A 2 -12.56 21.07 59.64
N TYR A 3 -13.64 21.18 58.86
CA TYR A 3 -14.56 20.06 58.63
C TYR A 3 -15.17 20.13 57.23
N ILE A 4 -15.65 18.99 56.75
CA ILE A 4 -16.40 18.85 55.50
C ILE A 4 -17.81 18.31 55.75
N THR A 5 -18.75 18.65 54.88
CA THR A 5 -20.07 17.98 54.81
C THR A 5 -20.13 17.11 53.56
N VAL A 6 -20.79 15.96 53.66
CA VAL A 6 -20.90 14.99 52.57
C VAL A 6 -22.38 14.77 52.26
N GLU A 7 -22.75 14.92 51.00
CA GLU A 7 -24.11 14.72 50.52
C GLU A 7 -24.07 13.70 49.38
N ASN A 8 -24.83 12.61 49.50
CA ASN A 8 -24.85 11.52 48.51
C ASN A 8 -23.45 10.96 48.16
N GLY A 9 -22.54 10.94 49.13
CA GLY A 9 -21.16 10.48 48.94
C GLY A 9 -20.22 11.50 48.30
N ILE A 10 -20.68 12.73 48.02
CA ILE A 10 -19.88 13.83 47.45
C ILE A 10 -19.57 14.88 48.51
N ILE A 11 -18.36 15.43 48.49
CA ILE A 11 -17.95 16.53 49.37
C ILE A 11 -18.71 17.80 48.96
N ALA A 12 -19.65 18.21 49.81
CA ALA A 12 -20.59 19.30 49.54
C ALA A 12 -20.08 20.66 50.03
N ALA A 13 -19.31 20.70 51.13
CA ALA A 13 -18.68 21.92 51.62
C ALA A 13 -17.43 21.62 52.44
N HIS A 14 -16.51 22.59 52.48
CA HIS A 14 -15.38 22.65 53.42
C HIS A 14 -15.46 23.97 54.19
N ARG A 15 -15.38 23.89 55.52
CA ARG A 15 -15.54 25.05 56.42
C ARG A 15 -14.54 25.01 57.57
N CYS A 16 -14.19 26.19 58.07
CA CYS A 16 -13.45 26.37 59.31
C CYS A 16 -14.36 27.05 60.34
N GLY A 17 -14.47 26.47 61.54
CA GLY A 17 -15.33 26.98 62.59
C GLY A 17 -14.85 26.57 64.00
N LYS A 18 -15.45 27.21 65.02
CA LYS A 18 -15.27 26.81 66.42
C LYS A 18 -16.00 25.49 66.72
N ASP A 19 -17.19 25.33 66.14
CA ASP A 19 -18.05 24.16 66.32
C ASP A 19 -18.27 23.44 64.98
N LYS A 20 -18.31 22.10 65.02
CA LYS A 20 -18.57 21.22 63.86
C LYS A 20 -20.01 20.71 63.92
N PRO A 21 -20.78 20.78 62.82
CA PRO A 21 -22.08 20.12 62.72
C PRO A 21 -21.99 18.61 63.00
N GLU A 22 -23.07 18.02 63.53
CA GLU A 22 -23.09 16.60 63.90
C GLU A 22 -22.80 15.68 62.70
N ASN A 23 -23.32 16.03 61.53
CA ASN A 23 -23.18 15.30 60.28
C ASN A 23 -21.92 15.66 59.45
N ALA A 24 -21.04 16.52 59.96
CA ALA A 24 -19.79 16.88 59.29
C ALA A 24 -18.63 15.98 59.74
N LEU A 25 -17.65 15.77 58.85
CA LEU A 25 -16.41 15.04 59.13
C LEU A 25 -15.29 16.03 59.44
N GLU A 26 -14.59 15.86 60.55
CA GLU A 26 -13.40 16.67 60.87
C GLU A 26 -12.25 16.31 59.92
N VAL A 27 -11.52 17.31 59.44
CA VAL A 27 -10.37 17.12 58.54
C VAL A 27 -9.13 17.83 59.09
N PRO A 28 -7.91 17.40 58.71
CA PRO A 28 -6.67 18.03 59.15
C PRO A 28 -6.61 19.52 58.79
N SER A 29 -5.86 20.30 59.57
CA SER A 29 -5.62 21.71 59.27
C SER A 29 -4.92 21.88 57.92
N GLY A 30 -5.38 22.84 57.10
CA GLY A 30 -4.83 23.09 55.77
C GLY A 30 -5.40 22.16 54.68
N PHE A 31 -6.59 21.59 54.91
CA PHE A 31 -7.23 20.70 53.94
C PHE A 31 -7.60 21.47 52.66
N ALA A 32 -7.35 20.90 51.49
CA ALA A 32 -7.52 21.59 50.21
C ALA A 32 -9.00 21.72 49.75
N GLY A 33 -9.95 21.27 50.58
CA GLY A 33 -11.39 21.44 50.39
C GLY A 33 -12.06 20.47 49.43
N TYR A 34 -11.40 20.06 48.35
CA TYR A 34 -11.81 19.00 47.39
C TYR A 34 -13.32 18.96 47.05
N MET A 35 -13.98 20.11 47.03
CA MET A 35 -15.43 20.19 46.86
C MET A 35 -15.86 19.60 45.51
N GLY A 36 -16.95 18.85 45.52
CA GLY A 36 -17.47 18.17 44.33
C GLY A 36 -16.82 16.82 44.01
N LEU A 37 -15.75 16.43 44.73
CA LEU A 37 -15.18 15.08 44.60
C LEU A 37 -15.93 14.07 45.48
N PRO A 38 -15.98 12.79 45.08
CA PRO A 38 -16.46 11.72 45.95
C PRO A 38 -15.62 11.62 47.21
N LEU A 39 -16.26 11.35 48.35
CA LEU A 39 -15.56 11.08 49.60
C LEU A 39 -14.59 9.89 49.46
N SER A 40 -14.93 8.91 48.61
CA SER A 40 -14.09 7.75 48.30
C SER A 40 -12.76 8.10 47.61
N ALA A 41 -12.61 9.31 47.08
CA ALA A 41 -11.36 9.80 46.52
C ALA A 41 -10.32 10.18 47.59
N LEU A 42 -10.73 10.38 48.84
CA LEU A 42 -9.83 10.71 49.95
C LEU A 42 -9.19 9.47 50.57
N LYS A 43 -7.98 9.63 51.11
CA LYS A 43 -7.33 8.64 51.97
C LYS A 43 -8.15 8.44 53.25
N GLU A 44 -8.03 7.27 53.87
CA GLU A 44 -8.73 6.94 55.12
C GLU A 44 -8.40 7.91 56.27
N ASP A 45 -7.17 8.42 56.30
CA ASP A 45 -6.69 9.39 57.30
C ASP A 45 -7.06 10.86 56.99
N MET A 46 -7.81 11.10 55.90
CA MET A 46 -8.22 12.43 55.42
C MET A 46 -7.06 13.39 55.14
N SER A 47 -5.83 12.90 55.02
CA SER A 47 -4.63 13.73 54.75
C SER A 47 -4.59 14.29 53.32
N GLY A 48 -5.44 13.79 52.42
CA GLY A 48 -5.54 14.24 51.04
C GLY A 48 -6.22 13.22 50.14
N LEU A 49 -6.09 13.42 48.83
CA LEU A 49 -6.55 12.46 47.82
C LEU A 49 -5.70 11.19 47.85
N LYS A 50 -6.33 10.04 47.58
CA LYS A 50 -5.64 8.80 47.20
C LYS A 50 -4.81 9.03 45.93
N PRO A 51 -3.73 8.29 45.71
CA PRO A 51 -3.04 8.29 44.42
C PRO A 51 -4.02 7.97 43.27
N ILE A 52 -3.80 8.56 42.10
CA ILE A 52 -4.70 8.39 40.94
C ILE A 52 -4.84 6.91 40.57
N SER A 53 -3.75 6.14 40.60
CA SER A 53 -3.75 4.71 40.31
C SER A 53 -4.70 3.93 41.23
N GLN A 54 -4.75 4.29 42.52
CA GLN A 54 -5.68 3.70 43.48
C GLN A 54 -7.11 4.10 43.18
N GLN A 55 -7.37 5.37 42.90
CA GLN A 55 -8.71 5.85 42.55
C GLN A 55 -9.25 5.18 41.26
N LEU A 56 -8.39 4.94 40.27
CA LEU A 56 -8.71 4.19 39.06
C LEU A 56 -9.05 2.73 39.38
N ALA A 57 -8.23 2.06 40.20
CA ALA A 57 -8.44 0.66 40.58
C ALA A 57 -9.75 0.46 41.36
N GLU A 58 -10.13 1.45 42.17
CA GLU A 58 -11.38 1.46 42.93
C GLU A 58 -12.59 1.96 42.12
N GLY A 59 -12.40 2.40 40.86
CA GLY A 59 -13.47 2.91 40.00
C GLY A 59 -14.03 4.27 40.43
N VAL A 60 -13.31 5.03 41.25
CA VAL A 60 -13.70 6.38 41.71
C VAL A 60 -13.57 7.38 40.57
N ILE A 61 -12.58 7.20 39.70
CA ILE A 61 -12.34 8.01 38.50
C ILE A 61 -12.07 7.09 37.31
N ASN A 62 -12.18 7.65 36.10
CA ASN A 62 -11.82 6.97 34.85
C ASN A 62 -10.60 7.65 34.21
N LEU A 63 -9.73 6.86 33.58
CA LEU A 63 -8.59 7.38 32.82
C LEU A 63 -9.09 7.85 31.44
N PRO A 64 -8.94 9.14 31.08
CA PRO A 64 -9.33 9.60 29.76
C PRO A 64 -8.46 8.97 28.67
N ASP A 65 -9.08 8.76 27.52
CA ASP A 65 -8.43 8.20 26.34
C ASP A 65 -7.28 9.12 25.88
N GLY A 66 -6.10 8.56 25.55
CA GLY A 66 -4.91 9.34 25.19
C GLY A 66 -4.11 9.91 26.37
N TYR A 67 -4.51 9.62 27.62
CA TYR A 67 -3.79 10.03 28.82
C TYR A 67 -3.18 8.85 29.58
N LYS A 68 -2.13 9.13 30.34
CA LYS A 68 -1.50 8.23 31.30
C LYS A 68 -1.34 8.93 32.65
N VAL A 69 -1.15 8.15 33.70
CA VAL A 69 -0.85 8.68 35.04
C VAL A 69 0.63 9.07 35.08
N ASN A 70 0.93 10.26 35.62
CA ASN A 70 2.31 10.69 35.78
C ASN A 70 3.06 9.87 36.84
N LYS A 71 4.39 10.01 36.91
CA LYS A 71 5.22 9.24 37.86
C LYS A 71 4.92 9.55 39.34
N ALA A 72 4.42 10.75 39.63
CA ALA A 72 4.04 11.18 40.97
C ALA A 72 2.66 10.67 41.41
N ASP A 73 1.93 10.00 40.51
CA ASP A 73 0.63 9.40 40.75
C ASP A 73 -0.45 10.37 41.24
N ASN A 74 -0.38 11.61 40.74
CA ASN A 74 -1.25 12.71 41.15
C ASN A 74 -1.86 13.50 39.99
N GLU A 75 -1.45 13.26 38.74
CA GLU A 75 -2.00 13.94 37.56
C GLU A 75 -2.13 13.01 36.35
N PHE A 76 -3.12 13.29 35.51
CA PHE A 76 -3.18 12.77 34.15
C PHE A 76 -2.32 13.63 33.22
N ILE A 77 -1.41 12.99 32.51
CA ILE A 77 -0.59 13.62 31.47
C ILE A 77 -0.91 12.97 30.12
N ARG A 78 -0.75 13.72 29.04
CA ARG A 78 -0.92 13.16 27.70
C ARG A 78 0.11 12.05 27.48
N MET A 79 -0.32 10.99 26.81
CA MET A 79 0.60 10.01 26.25
C MET A 79 1.45 10.67 25.16
N GLU A 80 2.70 10.23 25.03
CA GLU A 80 3.56 10.56 23.89
C GLU A 80 3.00 9.91 22.62
N GLN A 81 3.27 10.50 21.45
CA GLN A 81 2.72 9.96 20.19
C GLN A 81 3.12 8.51 19.93
N ALA A 82 4.32 8.08 20.36
CA ALA A 82 4.75 6.68 20.24
C ALA A 82 3.89 5.72 21.10
N GLU A 83 3.52 6.13 22.31
CA GLU A 83 2.65 5.34 23.20
C GLU A 83 1.21 5.27 22.64
N ILE A 84 0.76 6.36 22.01
CA ILE A 84 -0.53 6.40 21.31
C ILE A 84 -0.52 5.46 20.10
N ASP A 85 0.53 5.50 19.28
CA ASP A 85 0.66 4.64 18.09
C ASP A 85 0.77 3.15 18.45
N GLU A 86 1.34 2.82 19.62
CA GLU A 86 1.38 1.45 20.14
C GLU A 86 0.00 0.98 20.64
N LYS A 87 -0.73 1.87 21.32
CA LYS A 87 -2.02 1.54 21.97
C LYS A 87 -3.21 1.60 21.01
N TYR A 88 -3.20 2.51 20.05
CA TYR A 88 -4.32 2.78 19.15
C TYR A 88 -3.92 2.49 17.70
N PRO A 89 -4.68 1.65 16.98
CA PRO A 89 -4.31 1.28 15.62
C PRO A 89 -4.38 2.48 14.68
N ILE A 90 -3.48 2.48 13.70
CA ILE A 90 -3.59 3.35 12.53
C ILE A 90 -4.81 2.92 11.72
N LYS A 91 -5.61 3.89 11.29
CA LYS A 91 -6.83 3.65 10.50
C LYS A 91 -6.65 4.15 9.08
N THR A 92 -7.30 3.47 8.14
CA THR A 92 -7.27 3.83 6.73
C THR A 92 -8.51 4.65 6.38
N TYR A 93 -8.35 5.74 5.65
CA TYR A 93 -9.44 6.59 5.18
C TYR A 93 -9.32 6.83 3.67
N ALA A 94 -10.45 6.91 2.98
CA ALA A 94 -10.49 7.23 1.55
C ALA A 94 -11.79 7.95 1.19
N GLU A 95 -11.76 8.73 0.12
CA GLU A 95 -12.97 9.26 -0.51
C GLU A 95 -13.71 8.15 -1.27
N GLU A 96 -15.03 8.27 -1.37
CA GLU A 96 -15.85 7.32 -2.13
C GLU A 96 -15.42 7.27 -3.61
N GLY A 97 -15.17 6.07 -4.12
CA GLY A 97 -14.68 5.82 -5.48
C GLY A 97 -13.17 5.98 -5.66
N SER A 98 -12.42 6.42 -4.63
CA SER A 98 -10.98 6.57 -4.71
C SER A 98 -10.25 5.22 -4.74
N PHE A 99 -9.18 5.15 -5.52
CA PHE A 99 -8.22 4.03 -5.50
C PHE A 99 -7.06 4.26 -4.53
N GLU A 100 -7.01 5.45 -3.94
CA GLU A 100 -5.99 5.87 -3.00
C GLU A 100 -6.62 6.06 -1.63
N ALA A 101 -5.85 5.73 -0.60
CA ALA A 101 -6.23 5.92 0.78
C ALA A 101 -5.07 6.53 1.56
N ILE A 102 -5.40 7.08 2.70
CA ILE A 102 -4.47 7.67 3.64
C ILE A 102 -4.54 6.92 4.97
N GLU A 103 -3.40 6.87 5.64
CA GLU A 103 -3.29 6.34 6.99
C GLU A 103 -3.38 7.48 7.99
N VAL A 104 -4.33 7.38 8.91
CA VAL A 104 -4.61 8.39 9.94
C VAL A 104 -4.36 7.77 11.30
N LYS A 105 -3.43 8.38 12.03
CA LYS A 105 -3.10 8.02 13.41
C LYS A 105 -4.06 8.73 14.36
N LYS A 106 -4.34 8.12 15.51
CA LYS A 106 -5.07 8.79 16.59
C LYS A 106 -4.13 9.82 17.24
N THR A 107 -4.59 11.03 17.50
CA THR A 107 -3.77 12.09 18.11
C THR A 107 -4.63 13.18 18.76
N PHE A 108 -3.98 14.12 19.43
CA PHE A 108 -4.61 15.34 19.94
C PHE A 108 -4.68 16.40 18.84
N ASP A 109 -5.85 17.00 18.63
CA ASP A 109 -5.98 18.17 17.77
C ASP A 109 -5.44 19.45 18.45
N ARG A 110 -5.55 20.58 17.76
CA ARG A 110 -5.12 21.89 18.27
C ARG A 110 -5.88 22.34 19.52
N ASP A 111 -7.13 21.90 19.66
CA ASP A 111 -8.01 22.26 20.77
C ASP A 111 -7.88 21.28 21.95
N GLY A 112 -7.07 20.22 21.78
CA GLY A 112 -6.79 19.21 22.78
C GLY A 112 -7.80 18.07 22.84
N ASN A 113 -8.67 17.93 21.84
CA ASN A 113 -9.53 16.76 21.69
C ASN A 113 -8.70 15.58 21.20
N PHE A 114 -9.02 14.37 21.66
CA PHE A 114 -8.31 13.16 21.29
C PHE A 114 -9.13 12.32 20.30
N GLY A 115 -8.62 12.07 19.10
CA GLY A 115 -9.40 11.45 18.04
C GLY A 115 -8.60 11.10 16.78
N TYR A 116 -9.31 10.60 15.76
CA TYR A 116 -8.80 10.49 14.40
C TYR A 116 -9.27 11.70 13.62
N TRP A 117 -8.35 12.32 12.89
CA TRP A 117 -8.59 13.59 12.20
C TRP A 117 -8.34 13.42 10.69
N PRO A 118 -9.19 12.67 9.98
CA PRO A 118 -9.04 12.51 8.55
C PRO A 118 -9.48 13.79 7.81
N PRO A 119 -9.03 14.01 6.57
CA PRO A 119 -9.55 15.06 5.69
C PRO A 119 -11.06 14.95 5.50
N GLU A 120 -11.69 16.10 5.31
CA GLU A 120 -13.11 16.20 5.01
C GLU A 120 -13.46 15.41 3.74
N GLY A 121 -14.61 14.74 3.74
CA GLY A 121 -15.07 13.94 2.61
C GLY A 121 -14.54 12.50 2.57
N THR A 122 -13.62 12.13 3.46
CA THR A 122 -13.13 10.75 3.56
C THR A 122 -13.92 9.93 4.58
N VAL A 123 -13.97 8.61 4.36
CA VAL A 123 -14.59 7.63 5.27
C VAL A 123 -13.57 6.56 5.68
N GLU A 124 -13.72 6.02 6.88
CA GLU A 124 -12.88 4.92 7.36
C GLU A 124 -13.11 3.68 6.48
N ILE A 125 -12.03 3.12 5.94
CA ILE A 125 -12.06 1.90 5.14
C ILE A 125 -11.62 0.72 5.98
N SER A 126 -12.45 -0.33 5.97
CA SER A 126 -12.15 -1.57 6.67
C SER A 126 -11.09 -2.39 5.94
N GLY A 127 -10.02 -2.73 6.65
CA GLY A 127 -8.97 -3.62 6.16
C GLY A 127 -8.00 -2.96 5.16
N LYS A 128 -6.91 -3.68 4.89
CA LYS A 128 -5.88 -3.24 3.94
C LYS A 128 -6.41 -3.35 2.51
N GLN A 129 -6.05 -2.38 1.67
CA GLN A 129 -6.31 -2.45 0.23
C GLN A 129 -5.65 -3.72 -0.35
N PRO A 130 -6.41 -4.61 -1.02
CA PRO A 130 -5.84 -5.82 -1.59
C PRO A 130 -4.78 -5.52 -2.65
N ASP A 131 -5.12 -4.69 -3.62
CA ASP A 131 -4.19 -4.09 -4.58
C ASP A 131 -4.76 -2.83 -5.26
N VAL A 132 -3.98 -2.25 -6.17
CA VAL A 132 -4.26 -1.00 -6.89
C VAL A 132 -5.50 -1.01 -7.82
N THR A 133 -6.15 -2.16 -7.97
CA THR A 133 -7.38 -2.32 -8.76
C THR A 133 -8.64 -2.17 -7.91
N TYR A 134 -8.50 -2.06 -6.59
CA TYR A 134 -9.62 -1.89 -5.68
C TYR A 134 -9.84 -0.41 -5.36
N LYS A 135 -11.09 0.01 -5.31
CA LYS A 135 -11.51 1.35 -4.91
C LYS A 135 -12.35 1.31 -3.64
N ALA A 136 -12.37 2.41 -2.92
CA ALA A 136 -13.22 2.61 -1.76
C ALA A 136 -14.69 2.69 -2.20
N VAL A 137 -15.53 1.82 -1.65
CA VAL A 137 -16.98 1.82 -1.84
C VAL A 137 -17.64 1.48 -0.52
N ASN A 138 -18.43 2.41 0.03
CA ASN A 138 -19.18 2.22 1.28
C ASN A 138 -18.32 1.68 2.45
N GLY A 139 -17.16 2.30 2.67
CA GLY A 139 -16.26 1.93 3.78
C GLY A 139 -15.50 0.61 3.58
N LYS A 140 -15.50 0.06 2.35
CA LYS A 140 -14.82 -1.20 2.01
C LYS A 140 -14.07 -1.09 0.69
N TRP A 141 -13.12 -2.00 0.47
CA TRP A 141 -12.46 -2.16 -0.82
C TRP A 141 -13.33 -3.00 -1.75
N ALA A 142 -13.66 -2.44 -2.92
CA ALA A 142 -14.38 -3.12 -3.98
C ALA A 142 -13.51 -3.20 -5.25
N PRO A 143 -13.44 -4.35 -5.93
CA PRO A 143 -12.66 -4.48 -7.15
C PRO A 143 -13.26 -3.64 -8.28
N ASP A 144 -12.42 -3.00 -9.08
CA ASP A 144 -12.83 -2.24 -10.26
C ASP A 144 -12.51 -3.00 -11.55
N PRO A 145 -13.53 -3.40 -12.34
CA PRO A 145 -13.29 -4.16 -13.57
C PRO A 145 -12.43 -3.43 -14.60
N ALA A 146 -12.50 -2.10 -14.68
CA ALA A 146 -11.72 -1.34 -15.66
C ALA A 146 -10.22 -1.34 -15.30
N ARG A 147 -9.88 -1.11 -14.02
CA ARG A 147 -8.50 -1.25 -13.55
C ARG A 147 -7.98 -2.68 -13.61
N ALA A 148 -8.81 -3.67 -13.28
CA ALA A 148 -8.44 -5.08 -13.41
C ALA A 148 -8.09 -5.43 -14.86
N LYS A 149 -8.89 -5.00 -15.85
CA LYS A 149 -8.57 -5.18 -17.28
C LYS A 149 -7.27 -4.48 -17.66
N ALA A 150 -7.09 -3.22 -17.25
CA ALA A 150 -5.89 -2.46 -17.57
C ALA A 150 -4.62 -3.14 -17.03
N LYS A 151 -4.64 -3.56 -15.77
CA LYS A 151 -3.53 -4.30 -15.14
C LYS A 151 -3.23 -5.60 -15.88
N ARG A 152 -4.25 -6.42 -16.16
CA ARG A 152 -4.08 -7.71 -16.85
C ARG A 152 -3.56 -7.54 -18.29
N LEU A 153 -3.99 -6.51 -19.00
CA LEU A 153 -3.46 -6.18 -20.34
C LEU A 153 -1.99 -5.77 -20.28
N ALA A 154 -1.61 -4.94 -19.29
CA ALA A 154 -0.22 -4.54 -19.09
C ALA A 154 0.69 -5.75 -18.78
N GLU A 155 0.23 -6.68 -17.95
CA GLU A 155 0.96 -7.94 -17.66
C GLU A 155 1.17 -8.77 -18.95
N ILE A 156 0.15 -8.90 -19.80
CA ILE A 156 0.26 -9.61 -21.10
C ILE A 156 1.27 -8.92 -22.02
N ASP A 157 1.26 -7.59 -22.07
CA ASP A 157 2.19 -6.81 -22.88
C ASP A 157 3.63 -6.99 -22.37
N GLU A 158 3.85 -6.92 -21.06
CA GLU A 158 5.15 -7.17 -20.44
C GLU A 158 5.68 -8.58 -20.76
N ARG A 159 4.84 -9.61 -20.65
CA ARG A 159 5.21 -11.00 -20.99
C ARG A 159 5.54 -11.18 -22.46
N CYS A 160 4.86 -10.45 -23.35
CA CYS A 160 5.19 -10.46 -24.77
C CYS A 160 6.55 -9.81 -25.02
N GLU A 161 6.83 -8.65 -24.41
CA GLU A 161 8.12 -7.96 -24.56
C GLU A 161 9.27 -8.76 -23.93
N GLU A 162 9.03 -9.46 -22.80
CA GLU A 162 9.97 -10.43 -22.23
C GLU A 162 10.28 -11.56 -23.23
N ALA A 163 9.26 -12.19 -23.81
CA ALA A 163 9.44 -13.25 -24.81
C ALA A 163 10.22 -12.75 -26.04
N MET A 164 9.88 -11.57 -26.57
CA MET A 164 10.58 -10.97 -27.73
C MET A 164 12.05 -10.66 -27.41
N ARG A 165 12.35 -10.14 -26.21
CA ARG A 165 13.73 -9.91 -25.76
C ARG A 165 14.51 -11.21 -25.65
N THR A 166 13.90 -12.27 -25.14
CA THR A 166 14.55 -13.59 -25.00
C THR A 166 14.95 -14.15 -26.37
N VAL A 167 14.09 -14.04 -27.39
CA VAL A 167 14.36 -14.55 -28.76
C VAL A 167 15.67 -13.99 -29.33
N VAL A 168 15.96 -12.71 -29.10
CA VAL A 168 17.14 -12.03 -29.66
C VAL A 168 18.25 -11.79 -28.62
N SER A 169 18.16 -12.40 -27.45
CA SER A 169 19.04 -12.10 -26.30
C SER A 169 20.52 -12.44 -26.55
N SER A 170 20.81 -13.36 -27.47
CA SER A 170 22.16 -13.74 -27.87
C SER A 170 22.88 -12.70 -28.74
N TYR A 171 22.16 -11.71 -29.27
CA TYR A 171 22.71 -10.67 -30.13
C TYR A 171 22.89 -9.35 -29.35
N PRO A 172 24.02 -8.64 -29.50
CA PRO A 172 24.15 -7.29 -28.97
C PRO A 172 23.24 -6.31 -29.71
N ASP A 173 22.85 -5.21 -29.06
CA ASP A 173 21.89 -4.26 -29.64
C ASP A 173 22.42 -3.58 -30.91
N SER A 174 23.73 -3.33 -30.99
CA SER A 174 24.38 -2.81 -32.20
C SER A 174 24.22 -3.75 -33.40
N GLU A 175 24.23 -5.07 -33.18
CA GLU A 175 24.02 -6.04 -34.26
C GLU A 175 22.55 -6.08 -34.68
N LYS A 176 21.61 -6.08 -33.73
CA LYS A 176 20.16 -6.07 -34.01
C LYS A 176 19.74 -4.91 -34.91
N GLN A 177 20.33 -3.73 -34.69
CA GLN A 177 20.08 -2.53 -35.51
C GLN A 177 20.40 -2.74 -37.00
N THR A 178 21.29 -3.68 -37.33
CA THR A 178 21.68 -3.98 -38.72
C THR A 178 20.81 -5.03 -39.39
N PHE A 179 19.98 -5.79 -38.65
CA PHE A 179 19.17 -6.88 -39.21
C PHE A 179 18.26 -6.44 -40.37
N PRO A 180 17.58 -5.28 -40.33
CA PRO A 180 16.78 -4.83 -41.47
C PRO A 180 17.64 -4.60 -42.73
N GLN A 181 18.83 -4.01 -42.58
CA GLN A 181 19.74 -3.78 -43.70
C GLN A 181 20.29 -5.10 -44.25
N GLN A 182 20.73 -6.02 -43.39
CA GLN A 182 21.19 -7.35 -43.83
C GLN A 182 20.10 -8.08 -44.62
N SER A 183 18.85 -8.04 -44.15
CA SER A 183 17.71 -8.69 -44.83
C SER A 183 17.40 -8.05 -46.18
N ALA A 184 17.41 -6.72 -46.24
CA ALA A 184 17.17 -5.96 -47.48
C ALA A 184 18.27 -6.19 -48.53
N GLU A 185 19.54 -6.15 -48.11
CA GLU A 185 20.69 -6.43 -48.97
C GLU A 185 20.68 -7.88 -49.46
N ALA A 186 20.39 -8.85 -48.58
CA ALA A 186 20.29 -10.25 -48.98
C ALA A 186 19.17 -10.48 -50.01
N GLN A 187 18.02 -9.83 -49.84
CA GLN A 187 16.92 -9.87 -50.81
C GLN A 187 17.31 -9.23 -52.15
N ALA A 188 17.96 -8.07 -52.12
CA ALA A 188 18.42 -7.38 -53.32
C ALA A 188 19.44 -8.21 -54.11
N TYR A 189 20.44 -8.79 -53.43
CA TYR A 189 21.46 -9.62 -54.05
C TYR A 189 20.89 -10.90 -54.69
N LEU A 190 19.94 -11.57 -54.02
CA LEU A 190 19.33 -12.78 -54.58
C LEU A 190 18.36 -12.49 -55.74
N ALA A 191 17.85 -11.26 -55.84
CA ALA A 191 17.05 -10.81 -56.99
C ALA A 191 17.94 -10.34 -58.16
N ASP A 192 19.07 -9.68 -57.85
CA ASP A 192 20.05 -9.17 -58.80
C ASP A 192 21.47 -9.30 -58.21
N PRO A 193 22.30 -10.24 -58.69
CA PRO A 193 23.66 -10.42 -58.21
C PRO A 193 24.60 -9.22 -58.42
N THR A 194 24.18 -8.19 -59.18
CA THR A 194 24.92 -6.94 -59.38
C THR A 194 24.53 -5.83 -58.40
N ALA A 195 23.52 -6.06 -57.55
CA ALA A 195 23.05 -5.10 -56.56
C ALA A 195 24.15 -4.69 -55.57
N SER A 196 24.16 -3.41 -55.19
CA SER A 196 25.08 -2.90 -54.18
C SER A 196 24.66 -3.36 -52.79
N VAL A 197 25.47 -4.22 -52.17
CA VAL A 197 25.22 -4.82 -50.85
C VAL A 197 26.44 -4.67 -49.93
N PRO A 198 26.82 -3.43 -49.56
CA PRO A 198 28.10 -3.15 -48.91
C PRO A 198 28.22 -3.80 -47.52
N LEU A 199 27.16 -3.81 -46.71
CA LEU A 199 27.21 -4.42 -45.39
C LEU A 199 27.38 -5.94 -45.49
N LEU A 200 26.57 -6.59 -46.32
CA LEU A 200 26.59 -8.04 -46.51
C LEU A 200 27.90 -8.50 -47.15
N SER A 201 28.45 -7.71 -48.08
CA SER A 201 29.76 -7.95 -48.70
C SER A 201 30.88 -7.91 -47.67
N SER A 202 30.93 -6.88 -46.82
CA SER A 202 31.92 -6.78 -45.75
C SER A 202 31.79 -7.91 -44.73
N LEU A 203 30.56 -8.27 -44.33
CA LEU A 203 30.31 -9.38 -43.42
C LEU A 203 30.75 -10.74 -44.01
N ALA A 204 30.45 -11.01 -45.28
CA ALA A 204 30.85 -12.24 -45.96
C ALA A 204 32.37 -12.36 -46.02
N LEU A 205 33.06 -11.28 -46.43
CA LEU A 205 34.51 -11.21 -46.49
C LEU A 205 35.16 -11.45 -45.12
N SER A 206 34.69 -10.76 -44.07
CA SER A 206 35.23 -10.93 -42.71
C SER A 206 34.97 -12.30 -42.11
N ARG A 207 33.88 -12.98 -42.51
CA ARG A 207 33.52 -14.32 -42.04
C ARG A 207 34.17 -15.45 -42.86
N GLY A 208 34.79 -15.13 -44.00
CA GLY A 208 35.37 -16.14 -44.90
C GLY A 208 34.33 -17.03 -45.59
N VAL A 209 33.12 -16.54 -45.80
CA VAL A 209 32.03 -17.27 -46.49
C VAL A 209 31.67 -16.58 -47.80
N THR A 210 30.98 -17.29 -48.69
CA THR A 210 30.51 -16.68 -49.94
C THR A 210 29.33 -15.73 -49.68
N LEU A 211 29.18 -14.70 -50.53
CA LEU A 211 28.07 -13.76 -50.44
C LEU A 211 26.70 -14.45 -50.64
N ASP A 212 26.61 -15.42 -51.56
CA ASP A 212 25.38 -16.22 -51.79
C ASP A 212 25.02 -17.07 -50.56
N GLU A 213 26.01 -17.76 -49.96
CA GLU A 213 25.79 -18.52 -48.73
C GLU A 213 25.31 -17.63 -47.60
N LEU A 214 25.93 -16.46 -47.40
CA LEU A 214 25.52 -15.53 -46.36
C LEU A 214 24.12 -14.96 -46.62
N ALA A 215 23.81 -14.55 -47.87
CA ALA A 215 22.51 -14.00 -48.24
C ALA A 215 21.37 -15.01 -47.96
N ARG A 216 21.55 -16.28 -48.36
CA ARG A 216 20.57 -17.34 -48.07
C ARG A 216 20.40 -17.58 -46.58
N ARG A 217 21.49 -17.59 -45.81
CA ARG A 217 21.44 -17.74 -44.34
C ARG A 217 20.70 -16.60 -43.67
N VAL A 218 20.95 -15.36 -44.08
CA VAL A 218 20.26 -14.17 -43.57
C VAL A 218 18.76 -14.27 -43.84
N LEU A 219 18.34 -14.56 -45.08
CA LEU A 219 16.91 -14.68 -45.39
C LEU A 219 16.23 -15.86 -44.70
N ASN A 220 16.93 -16.99 -44.53
CA ASN A 220 16.40 -18.12 -43.78
C ASN A 220 16.16 -17.73 -42.30
N LYS A 221 17.16 -17.13 -41.63
CA LYS A 221 17.00 -16.65 -40.26
C LYS A 221 15.92 -15.59 -40.14
N HIS A 222 15.84 -14.66 -41.10
CA HIS A 222 14.78 -13.65 -41.15
C HIS A 222 13.39 -14.31 -41.24
N THR A 223 13.21 -15.28 -42.12
CA THR A 223 11.94 -16.00 -42.29
C THR A 223 11.54 -16.73 -41.02
N VAL A 224 12.45 -17.48 -40.40
CA VAL A 224 12.18 -18.19 -39.14
C VAL A 224 11.83 -17.20 -38.02
N TYR A 225 12.57 -16.09 -37.92
CA TYR A 225 12.28 -15.02 -36.96
C TYR A 225 10.88 -14.41 -37.19
N SER A 226 10.48 -14.15 -38.43
CA SER A 226 9.14 -13.63 -38.75
C SER A 226 8.03 -14.60 -38.32
N VAL A 227 8.21 -15.91 -38.51
CA VAL A 227 7.24 -16.91 -38.05
C VAL A 227 7.18 -16.95 -36.52
N LEU A 228 8.34 -16.98 -35.86
CA LEU A 228 8.47 -17.02 -34.41
C LEU A 228 7.80 -15.82 -33.74
N THR A 229 8.13 -14.61 -34.21
CA THR A 229 7.54 -13.35 -33.71
C THR A 229 6.05 -13.25 -34.03
N GLY A 230 5.61 -13.69 -35.22
CA GLY A 230 4.20 -13.75 -35.58
C GLY A 230 3.38 -14.61 -34.61
N LYS A 231 3.90 -15.78 -34.20
CA LYS A 231 3.26 -16.64 -33.20
C LYS A 231 3.18 -15.98 -31.82
N ILE A 232 4.23 -15.29 -31.38
CA ILE A 232 4.26 -14.57 -30.09
C ILE A 232 3.24 -13.43 -30.09
N LEU A 233 3.24 -12.59 -31.13
CA LEU A 233 2.30 -11.47 -31.26
C LEU A 233 0.84 -11.96 -31.39
N GLY A 234 0.62 -13.10 -32.06
CA GLY A 234 -0.68 -13.75 -32.14
C GLY A 234 -1.21 -14.21 -30.78
N GLN A 235 -0.34 -14.82 -29.95
CA GLN A 235 -0.68 -15.17 -28.57
C GLN A 235 -1.06 -13.92 -27.75
N ARG A 236 -0.24 -12.86 -27.79
CA ARG A 236 -0.53 -11.58 -27.13
C ARG A 236 -1.92 -11.08 -27.50
N LYS A 237 -2.21 -10.99 -28.81
CA LYS A 237 -3.49 -10.47 -29.30
C LYS A 237 -4.68 -11.33 -28.87
N THR A 238 -4.51 -12.65 -28.89
CA THR A 238 -5.54 -13.61 -28.45
C THR A 238 -5.86 -13.41 -26.97
N LEU A 239 -4.85 -13.30 -26.11
CA LEU A 239 -5.03 -13.06 -24.68
C LEU A 239 -5.66 -11.68 -24.41
N GLN A 240 -5.19 -10.62 -25.06
CA GLN A 240 -5.79 -9.29 -24.93
C GLN A 240 -7.27 -9.28 -25.31
N ASN A 241 -7.65 -9.99 -26.38
CA ASN A 241 -9.04 -10.10 -26.81
C ASN A 241 -9.88 -10.84 -25.76
N ARG A 242 -9.35 -11.90 -25.15
CA ARG A 242 -10.01 -12.62 -24.04
C ARG A 242 -10.27 -11.68 -22.85
N VAL A 243 -9.27 -10.92 -22.42
CA VAL A 243 -9.41 -9.96 -21.30
C VAL A 243 -10.48 -8.91 -21.59
N LYS A 244 -10.51 -8.38 -22.82
CA LYS A 244 -11.50 -7.39 -23.23
C LYS A 244 -12.93 -7.94 -23.19
N ALA A 245 -13.10 -9.23 -23.51
CA ALA A 245 -14.39 -9.90 -23.53
C ALA A 245 -14.94 -10.27 -22.13
N CYS A 246 -14.11 -10.29 -21.09
CA CYS A 246 -14.57 -10.58 -19.73
C CYS A 246 -15.58 -9.54 -19.21
N SER A 247 -16.54 -10.00 -18.42
CA SER A 247 -17.59 -9.17 -17.80
C SER A 247 -17.40 -9.02 -16.28
N SER A 248 -16.54 -9.82 -15.65
CA SER A 248 -16.26 -9.75 -14.21
C SER A 248 -14.77 -9.74 -13.90
N VAL A 249 -14.42 -9.35 -12.66
CA VAL A 249 -13.02 -9.34 -12.19
C VAL A 249 -12.48 -10.77 -12.06
N GLU A 250 -13.31 -11.69 -11.60
CA GLU A 250 -12.97 -13.11 -11.46
C GLU A 250 -12.59 -13.73 -12.81
N GLU A 251 -13.35 -13.42 -13.87
CA GLU A 251 -13.02 -13.88 -15.23
C GLU A 251 -11.68 -13.29 -15.72
N ILE A 252 -11.41 -12.01 -15.42
CA ILE A 252 -10.15 -11.34 -15.78
C ILE A 252 -8.97 -11.98 -15.05
N GLU A 253 -9.14 -12.35 -13.78
CA GLU A 253 -8.10 -12.97 -12.97
C GLU A 253 -7.78 -14.41 -13.40
N GLN A 254 -8.74 -15.12 -13.98
CA GLN A 254 -8.54 -16.48 -14.50
C GLN A 254 -7.79 -16.52 -15.85
N ILE A 255 -7.56 -15.38 -16.51
CA ILE A 255 -6.80 -15.35 -17.76
C ILE A 255 -5.30 -15.46 -17.46
N GLU A 256 -4.73 -16.60 -17.84
CA GLU A 256 -3.29 -16.80 -17.89
C GLU A 256 -2.63 -15.76 -18.82
N THR A 257 -1.56 -15.14 -18.34
CA THR A 257 -0.81 -14.09 -19.06
C THR A 257 0.46 -14.61 -19.72
N ALA A 258 0.76 -15.90 -19.57
CA ALA A 258 1.96 -16.51 -20.10
C ALA A 258 1.99 -16.45 -21.64
N ILE A 259 3.12 -16.00 -22.17
CA ILE A 259 3.44 -16.03 -23.60
C ILE A 259 4.49 -17.12 -23.80
N GLN A 260 4.11 -18.16 -24.55
CA GLN A 260 5.01 -19.28 -24.81
C GLN A 260 5.91 -18.95 -25.99
N ILE A 261 7.22 -19.14 -25.83
CA ILE A 261 8.18 -19.05 -26.94
C ILE A 261 8.11 -20.37 -27.72
N PRO A 262 7.75 -20.35 -29.02
CA PRO A 262 7.72 -21.56 -29.83
C PRO A 262 9.11 -22.21 -29.96
N GLN A 263 9.36 -23.27 -29.21
CA GLN A 263 10.70 -23.85 -29.09
C GLN A 263 11.24 -24.42 -30.42
N GLN A 264 10.36 -24.94 -31.27
CA GLN A 264 10.74 -25.44 -32.59
C GLN A 264 11.34 -24.32 -33.45
N GLU A 265 10.64 -23.20 -33.61
CA GLU A 265 11.12 -22.06 -34.37
C GLU A 265 12.30 -21.36 -33.69
N LEU A 266 12.34 -21.32 -32.35
CA LEU A 266 13.49 -20.79 -31.62
C LEU A 266 14.75 -21.60 -31.93
N ASN A 267 14.68 -22.93 -31.89
CA ASN A 267 15.82 -23.79 -32.21
C ASN A 267 16.27 -23.60 -33.66
N GLN A 268 15.34 -23.45 -34.61
CA GLN A 268 15.65 -23.14 -36.01
C GLN A 268 16.24 -21.74 -36.20
N TYR A 269 15.85 -20.77 -35.39
CA TYR A 269 16.37 -19.40 -35.44
C TYR A 269 17.80 -19.35 -34.90
N LEU A 270 18.10 -20.12 -33.85
CA LEU A 270 19.41 -20.15 -33.19
C LEU A 270 20.46 -21.00 -33.93
N SER A 271 20.04 -22.01 -34.70
CA SER A 271 20.93 -22.78 -35.60
C SER A 271 21.51 -21.93 -36.73
#